data_AF-A0A3R7N9P7-F1
#
_entry.id   AF-A0A3R7N9P7-F1
#
_cell.length_a   1.000
_cell.length_b   1.000
_cell.length_c   1.000
_cell.angle_alpha   90.00
_cell.angle_beta   90.00
_cell.angle_gamma   90.00
#
_symmetry.space_group_name_H-M   'P 1'
#
loop_
_entity.id
_entity.type
_entity.pdbx_description
1 polymer ?
#
loop_
_entity_poly.entity_id
_entity_poly.type
_entity_poly.pdbx_seq_one_letter_code
_entity_poly.pdbx_strand_id
1 'polypeptide(L)'
;MYHLAIRTWLAIVLVMVGISLFFDTASALFMDGSCRGLMGNRDIYKKVVRVCEDCTNIFRLPGLDGLCRNRCFYNEWFLVCLKAANREGEIENFRVWVSILSA
;
A
#
# COMPACT_ATOMS: atom_id res chain seq x y z
N MET A 1 42.41 16.23 -30.01
CA MET A 1 40.99 16.17 -30.39
C MET A 1 40.29 14.90 -29.87
N TYR A 2 40.89 13.71 -30.02
CA TYR A 2 40.35 12.43 -29.53
C TYR A 2 40.13 12.34 -28.00
N HIS A 3 40.99 12.98 -27.21
CA HIS A 3 40.90 12.95 -25.74
C HIS A 3 39.66 13.67 -25.18
N LEU A 4 39.18 14.71 -25.88
CA LEU A 4 37.97 15.44 -25.52
C LEU A 4 36.72 14.63 -25.86
N ALA A 5 36.73 13.94 -27.01
CA ALA A 5 35.68 13.01 -27.43
C ALA A 5 35.56 11.79 -26.49
N ILE A 6 36.68 11.27 -25.99
CA ILE A 6 36.67 10.15 -25.01
C ILE A 6 36.08 10.61 -23.67
N ARG A 7 36.44 11.81 -23.19
CA ARG A 7 35.90 12.34 -21.93
C ARG A 7 34.40 12.61 -22.01
N THR A 8 33.91 13.12 -23.13
CA THR A 8 32.47 13.33 -23.34
C THR A 8 31.73 12.00 -23.43
N TRP A 9 32.27 11.01 -24.14
CA TRP A 9 31.68 9.68 -24.22
C TRP A 9 31.60 8.98 -22.86
N LEU A 10 32.67 9.03 -22.07
CA LEU A 10 32.68 8.44 -20.72
C LEU A 10 31.66 9.12 -19.80
N ALA A 11 31.53 10.45 -19.87
CA ALA A 11 30.54 11.18 -19.11
C ALA A 11 29.10 10.79 -19.50
N ILE A 12 28.81 10.63 -20.80
CA ILE A 12 27.50 10.20 -21.29
C ILE A 12 27.16 8.79 -20.82
N VAL A 13 28.12 7.85 -20.90
CA VAL A 13 27.91 6.47 -20.42
C VAL A 13 27.64 6.42 -18.92
N LEU A 14 28.38 7.20 -18.12
CA LEU A 14 28.14 7.28 -16.68
C LEU A 14 26.77 7.86 -16.33
N VAL A 15 26.32 8.89 -17.07
CA VAL A 15 24.99 9.46 -16.91
C VAL A 15 23.89 8.46 -17.29
N MET A 16 24.05 7.75 -18.42
CA MET A 16 23.09 6.74 -18.89
C MET A 16 22.97 5.56 -17.91
N VAL A 17 24.09 5.04 -17.41
CA VAL A 17 24.12 3.95 -16.42
C VAL A 17 23.50 4.40 -15.10
N GLY A 18 23.80 5.63 -14.66
CA GLY A 18 23.16 6.22 -13.48
C GLY A 18 21.64 6.25 -13.62
N ILE A 19 21.14 6.79 -14.74
CA ILE A 19 19.70 6.88 -15.01
C ILE A 19 19.03 5.50 -14.97
N SER A 20 19.62 4.47 -15.60
CA SER A 20 19.05 3.11 -15.58
C SER A 20 18.93 2.54 -14.16
N LEU A 21 19.92 2.74 -13.29
CA LEU A 21 19.89 2.28 -11.90
C LEU A 21 18.85 3.03 -11.05
N PHE A 22 18.52 4.28 -11.40
CA PHE A 22 17.49 5.05 -10.69
C PHE A 22 16.06 4.60 -11.06
N PHE A 23 15.81 4.19 -12.31
CA PHE A 23 14.45 3.85 -12.77
C PHE A 23 13.85 2.60 -12.09
N ASP A 24 14.67 1.59 -11.75
CA ASP A 24 14.16 0.35 -11.12
C ASP A 24 13.66 0.56 -9.68
N THR A 25 14.20 1.55 -8.96
CA THR A 25 13.82 1.80 -7.55
C THR A 25 12.44 2.45 -7.38
N ALA A 26 11.93 3.11 -8.43
CA ALA A 26 10.66 3.81 -8.36
C ALA A 26 9.46 2.85 -8.45
N SER A 27 9.53 1.79 -9.25
CA SER A 27 8.39 0.90 -9.52
C SER A 27 8.01 0.00 -8.33
N ALA A 28 8.96 -0.35 -7.48
CA ALA A 28 8.72 -1.16 -6.29
C ALA A 28 7.98 -0.38 -5.18
N LEU A 29 8.22 0.93 -5.06
CA LEU A 29 7.65 1.75 -3.98
C LEU A 29 6.14 2.04 -4.17
N PHE A 30 5.63 1.99 -5.40
CA PHE A 30 4.22 2.26 -5.71
C PHE A 30 3.29 1.05 -5.51
N MET A 31 3.85 -0.14 -5.25
CA MET A 31 3.06 -1.35 -4.98
C MET A 31 2.76 -1.59 -3.50
N ASP A 32 3.28 -0.74 -2.59
CA ASP A 32 3.05 -0.91 -1.13
C ASP A 32 1.71 -0.33 -0.65
N GLY A 33 1.03 0.49 -1.45
CA GLY A 33 -0.23 1.14 -1.06
C GLY A 33 -1.50 0.46 -1.57
N SER A 34 -1.40 -0.44 -2.54
CA SER A 34 -2.58 -1.02 -3.19
C SER A 34 -2.64 -2.53 -2.98
N CYS A 35 -3.71 -2.98 -2.33
CA CYS A 35 -4.01 -4.40 -2.21
C CYS A 35 -4.15 -5.04 -3.59
N ARG A 36 -3.51 -6.18 -3.81
CA ARG A 36 -3.49 -6.85 -5.12
C ARG A 36 -4.92 -7.19 -5.60
N GLY A 37 -5.82 -7.55 -4.68
CA GLY A 37 -7.25 -7.75 -4.98
C GLY A 37 -8.08 -6.48 -5.19
N LEU A 38 -7.50 -5.27 -5.08
CA LEU A 38 -8.25 -4.00 -5.13
C LEU A 38 -8.89 -3.72 -6.49
N MET A 39 -8.21 -4.06 -7.59
CA MET A 39 -8.65 -3.68 -8.95
C MET A 39 -10.01 -4.30 -9.30
N GLY A 40 -10.29 -5.54 -8.86
CA GLY A 40 -11.55 -6.25 -9.07
C GLY A 40 -12.60 -6.05 -7.97
N ASN A 41 -12.16 -5.71 -6.75
CA ASN A 41 -13.02 -5.74 -5.56
C ASN A 41 -13.08 -4.38 -4.84
N ARG A 42 -13.25 -3.29 -5.60
CA ARG A 42 -13.35 -1.92 -5.06
C ARG A 42 -14.51 -1.76 -4.07
N ASP A 43 -15.65 -2.43 -4.30
CA ASP A 43 -16.79 -2.36 -3.39
C ASP A 43 -16.51 -3.04 -2.05
N ILE A 44 -15.76 -4.15 -2.08
CA ILE A 44 -15.30 -4.82 -0.86
C ILE A 44 -14.34 -3.89 -0.13
N TYR A 45 -13.35 -3.34 -0.83
CA TYR A 45 -12.38 -2.42 -0.23
C TYR A 45 -13.07 -1.24 0.49
N LYS A 46 -14.08 -0.61 -0.14
CA LYS A 46 -14.86 0.47 0.50
C LYS A 46 -15.54 0.03 1.80
N LYS A 47 -16.05 -1.20 1.87
CA LYS A 47 -16.67 -1.74 3.09
C LYS A 47 -15.64 -1.88 4.22
N VAL A 48 -14.46 -2.41 3.90
CA VAL A 48 -13.40 -2.62 4.90
C VAL A 48 -12.81 -1.29 5.37
N VAL A 49 -12.60 -0.34 4.44
CA VAL A 49 -12.15 1.03 4.75
C VAL A 49 -13.11 1.74 5.70
N ARG A 50 -14.42 1.62 5.50
CA ARG A 50 -15.41 2.28 6.37
C ARG A 50 -15.26 1.84 7.84
N VAL A 51 -14.93 0.57 8.08
CA VAL A 51 -14.68 0.09 9.46
C VAL A 51 -13.48 0.81 10.09
N CYS A 52 -12.42 1.04 9.34
CA CYS A 52 -11.25 1.80 9.82
C CYS A 52 -11.59 3.28 10.10
N GLU A 53 -12.42 3.89 9.26
CA GLU A 53 -12.89 5.27 9.44
C GLU A 53 -13.78 5.40 10.69
N ASP A 54 -14.75 4.50 10.85
CA ASP A 54 -15.64 4.43 12.02
C ASP A 54 -14.82 4.24 13.30
N CYS A 55 -13.86 3.31 13.27
CA CYS A 55 -12.94 3.05 14.38
C CYS A 55 -12.09 4.27 14.75
N THR A 56 -11.55 4.98 13.75
CA THR A 56 -10.76 6.19 13.96
C THR A 56 -11.61 7.30 14.59
N ASN A 57 -12.89 7.41 14.21
CA ASN A 57 -13.83 8.35 14.81
C ASN A 57 -14.17 8.00 16.27
N ILE A 58 -14.22 6.70 16.62
CA ILE A 58 -14.49 6.21 17.98
C ILE A 58 -13.29 6.49 18.90
N PHE A 59 -12.09 6.06 18.51
CA PHE A 59 -10.88 6.21 19.35
C PHE A 59 -10.27 7.62 19.30
N ARG A 60 -10.59 8.41 18.27
CA ARG A 60 -10.00 9.74 18.00
C ARG A 60 -8.46 9.74 18.01
N LEU A 61 -7.86 8.62 17.58
CA LEU A 61 -6.42 8.43 17.58
C LEU A 61 -5.83 8.78 16.20
N PRO A 62 -4.95 9.80 16.09
CA PRO A 62 -4.29 10.12 14.83
C PRO A 62 -3.42 8.94 14.36
N GLY A 63 -3.51 8.61 13.07
CA GLY A 63 -2.74 7.52 12.46
C GLY A 63 -3.36 6.12 12.59
N LEU A 64 -4.44 5.95 13.36
CA LEU A 64 -5.14 4.66 13.49
C LEU A 64 -5.69 4.16 12.15
N ASP A 65 -6.18 5.06 11.31
CA ASP A 65 -6.65 4.71 9.96
C ASP A 65 -5.55 4.03 9.12
N GLY A 66 -4.32 4.54 9.17
CA GLY A 66 -3.18 3.95 8.50
C GLY A 66 -2.79 2.59 9.09
N LEU A 67 -2.80 2.46 10.41
CA LEU A 67 -2.55 1.18 11.10
C LEU A 67 -3.60 0.12 10.76
N CYS A 68 -4.86 0.53 10.68
CA CYS A 68 -5.98 -0.35 10.34
C CYS A 68 -5.92 -0.83 8.88
N ARG A 69 -5.58 0.05 7.93
CA ARG A 69 -5.42 -0.28 6.51
C ARG A 69 -4.12 -1.02 6.18
N ASN A 70 -3.17 -1.04 7.12
CA ASN A 70 -1.84 -1.63 6.91
C ASN A 70 -1.92 -3.11 6.52
N ARG A 71 -0.98 -3.57 5.68
CA ARG A 71 -0.93 -4.95 5.16
C ARG A 71 -2.29 -5.44 4.63
N CYS A 72 -3.03 -4.56 3.94
CA CYS A 72 -4.34 -4.90 3.39
C CYS A 72 -5.33 -5.40 4.44
N PHE A 73 -5.40 -4.71 5.57
CA PHE A 73 -6.28 -5.04 6.70
C PHE A 73 -5.95 -6.40 7.37
N TYR A 74 -4.87 -7.07 6.97
CA TYR A 74 -4.35 -8.29 7.59
C TYR A 74 -3.47 -7.95 8.79
N ASN A 75 -4.09 -7.37 9.82
CA ASN A 75 -3.44 -6.96 11.05
C ASN A 75 -4.42 -7.04 12.23
N GLU A 76 -3.90 -6.96 13.45
CA GLU A 76 -4.72 -7.00 14.67
C GLU A 76 -5.54 -5.72 14.89
N TRP A 77 -5.09 -4.58 14.38
CA TRP A 77 -5.81 -3.30 14.49
C TRP A 77 -7.16 -3.35 13.79
N PHE A 78 -7.25 -4.05 12.66
CA PHE A 78 -8.52 -4.25 11.96
C PHE A 78 -9.52 -5.04 12.81
N LEU A 79 -9.08 -6.05 13.55
CA LEU A 79 -9.93 -6.82 14.48
C LEU A 79 -10.40 -5.96 15.67
N VAL A 80 -9.51 -5.14 16.23
CA VAL A 80 -9.86 -4.17 17.27
C VAL A 80 -10.91 -3.18 16.76
N CYS A 81 -10.74 -2.71 15.52
CA CYS A 81 -11.68 -1.79 14.88
C CYS A 81 -13.04 -2.42 14.59
N LEU A 82 -13.09 -3.68 14.16
CA LEU A 82 -14.34 -4.43 14.01
C LEU A 82 -15.13 -4.53 15.31
N LYS A 83 -14.43 -4.81 16.41
CA LYS A 83 -14.99 -4.84 17.77
C LYS A 83 -15.50 -3.47 18.20
N ALA A 84 -14.69 -2.43 18.04
CA ALA A 84 -15.08 -1.07 18.38
C ALA A 84 -16.29 -0.56 17.58
N ALA A 85 -16.37 -0.91 16.29
CA ALA A 85 -17.49 -0.56 15.42
C ALA A 85 -18.75 -1.41 15.64
N ASN A 86 -18.77 -2.30 16.65
CA ASN A 86 -19.87 -3.21 16.95
C ASN A 86 -20.28 -4.12 15.77
N ARG A 87 -19.28 -4.56 14.98
CA ARG A 87 -19.44 -5.40 13.77
C ARG A 87 -18.96 -6.84 13.99
N GLU A 88 -18.87 -7.28 15.25
CA GLU A 88 -18.31 -8.59 15.61
C GLU A 88 -19.05 -9.77 14.99
N GLY A 89 -20.37 -9.66 14.82
CA GLY A 89 -21.18 -10.69 14.17
C GLY A 89 -20.87 -10.93 12.70
N GLU A 90 -20.14 -10.03 12.05
CA GLU A 90 -19.78 -10.12 10.63
C GLU A 90 -18.31 -10.48 10.42
N ILE A 91 -17.55 -10.82 11.47
CA ILE A 91 -16.10 -11.09 11.40
C ILE A 91 -15.75 -12.14 10.33
N GLU A 92 -16.57 -13.18 10.16
CA GLU A 92 -16.32 -14.21 9.15
C GLU A 92 -16.41 -13.65 7.72
N ASN A 93 -17.39 -12.79 7.44
CA ASN A 93 -17.53 -12.12 6.15
C ASN A 93 -16.33 -11.20 5.88
N PHE A 94 -15.94 -10.41 6.88
CA PHE A 94 -14.79 -9.53 6.78
C PHE A 94 -13.48 -10.31 6.60
N ARG A 95 -13.33 -11.48 7.22
CA ARG A 95 -12.15 -12.34 7.03
C ARG A 95 -12.03 -12.80 5.57
N VAL A 96 -13.14 -13.22 4.96
CA VAL A 96 -13.17 -13.58 3.54
C VAL A 96 -12.80 -12.37 2.68
N TRP A 97 -13.38 -11.21 2.93
CA TRP A 97 -13.09 -9.98 2.21
C TRP A 97 -11.62 -9.56 2.29
N VAL A 98 -11.03 -9.60 3.49
CA VAL A 98 -9.61 -9.32 3.68
C VAL A 98 -8.75 -10.32 2.91
N SER A 99 -9.08 -11.61 2.95
CA SER A 99 -8.34 -12.63 2.19
C SER A 99 -8.37 -12.41 0.68
N ILE A 100 -9.50 -11.95 0.13
CA ILE A 100 -9.63 -11.60 -1.30
C ILE A 100 -8.76 -10.39 -1.65
N LEU A 101 -8.73 -9.39 -0.78
CA LEU A 101 -7.94 -8.18 -1.02
C LEU A 101 -6.42 -8.44 -0.89
N SER A 102 -6.01 -9.33 0.00
CA SER A 102 -4.61 -9.68 0.24
C SER A 102 -4.05 -10.77 -0.69
N ALA A 103 -4.89 -11.38 -1.55
CA ALA A 103 -4.50 -12.44 -2.49
C ALA A 103 -3.60 -11.95 -3.63
#